data_AF-A0A4Q3HW21-F1
#
_entry.id   AF-A0A4Q3HW21-F1
#
_cell.length_a   1.000
_cell.length_b   1.000
_cell.length_c   1.000
_cell.angle_alpha   90.00
_cell.angle_beta   90.00
_cell.angle_gamma   90.00
#
_symmetry.space_group_name_H-M   'P 1'
#
loop_
_entity.id
_entity.type
_entity.pdbx_description
1 polymer ?
#
loop_
_entity_poly.entity_id
_entity_poly.type
_entity_poly.pdbx_seq_one_letter_code
_entity_poly.pdbx_strand_id
1 'polypeptide(L)'
;MLSTSGILGYGYAEESLKIGMSWEPHVIGCDGGSTDPGPYYLGAGTSFCSRLSVKRDLRLMLQASIAAGIPCIIGTSGGAGGEPHLQDTAALVREIAREEGLSFKMALIHSEQSKGDLAGWAEKGLTKPLAKMKPLNRQMIDNSTRVVGMMGPEPFAKALDEGAQVILAGRSSDPAQWAAPAIRAGMAPAPSWYAGKMLECGAEPTVPKEPDCIFLRVRDDHVVCEPPNPIRRSTPLAVANFALHENSSPIHHVEPGGLLDTTDCRFEAISDRAVKIDGMTWTPADRYTIKLEGVEMAGYRSIAICGTRDPILISQIDDYLATHRE
;
A
#
# COMPACT_ATOMS: atom_id res chain seq x y z
N MET A 1 14.81 6.95 -0.32
CA MET A 1 13.80 5.99 0.16
C MET A 1 13.60 5.00 -0.96
N LEU A 2 13.55 3.70 -0.66
CA LEU A 2 13.49 2.63 -1.65
C LEU A 2 12.17 1.86 -1.48
N SER A 3 11.29 1.94 -2.48
CA SER A 3 10.11 1.06 -2.56
C SER A 3 10.48 -0.16 -3.37
N THR A 4 10.22 -1.36 -2.84
CA THR A 4 10.62 -2.61 -3.51
C THR A 4 9.59 -3.10 -4.51
N SER A 5 8.31 -2.87 -4.24
CA SER A 5 7.18 -3.25 -5.11
C SER A 5 5.95 -2.45 -4.73
N GLY A 6 4.93 -2.46 -5.59
CA GLY A 6 3.65 -1.80 -5.30
C GLY A 6 2.74 -2.56 -4.37
N ILE A 7 2.81 -3.90 -4.38
CA ILE A 7 2.09 -4.75 -3.44
C ILE A 7 3.04 -5.86 -2.97
N LEU A 8 3.13 -6.04 -1.67
CA LEU A 8 3.92 -7.10 -1.05
C LEU A 8 3.47 -8.47 -1.55
N GLY A 9 4.37 -9.18 -2.25
CA GLY A 9 4.08 -10.46 -2.90
C GLY A 9 3.91 -10.38 -4.42
N TYR A 10 3.94 -9.20 -5.03
CA TYR A 10 4.03 -9.06 -6.50
C TYR A 10 5.42 -9.37 -7.06
N GLY A 11 6.44 -9.37 -6.20
CA GLY A 11 7.81 -9.61 -6.60
C GLY A 11 8.52 -8.37 -7.15
N TYR A 12 9.85 -8.49 -7.24
CA TYR A 12 10.79 -7.51 -7.75
C TYR A 12 12.15 -8.18 -7.96
N ALA A 13 13.00 -7.62 -8.82
CA ALA A 13 14.31 -8.20 -9.10
C ALA A 13 15.29 -8.00 -7.92
N GLU A 14 16.01 -9.05 -7.53
CA GLU A 14 17.05 -8.96 -6.48
C GLU A 14 18.18 -7.99 -6.88
N GLU A 15 18.50 -7.92 -8.17
CA GLU A 15 19.49 -6.98 -8.68
C GLU A 15 19.01 -5.52 -8.52
N SER A 16 17.72 -5.24 -8.76
CA SER A 16 17.16 -3.90 -8.50
C SER A 16 17.24 -3.52 -7.03
N LEU A 17 16.93 -4.47 -6.12
CA LEU A 17 17.10 -4.27 -4.69
C LEU A 17 18.57 -3.99 -4.35
N LYS A 18 19.51 -4.80 -4.85
CA LYS A 18 20.94 -4.64 -4.61
C LYS A 18 21.48 -3.29 -5.09
N ILE A 19 21.12 -2.87 -6.31
CA ILE A 19 21.49 -1.55 -6.84
C ILE A 19 20.86 -0.45 -5.98
N GLY A 20 19.57 -0.55 -5.66
CA GLY A 20 18.87 0.43 -4.84
C GLY A 20 19.47 0.59 -3.44
N MET A 21 19.90 -0.51 -2.83
CA MET A 21 20.57 -0.51 -1.53
C MET A 21 21.98 0.08 -1.59
N SER A 22 22.69 -0.06 -2.72
CA SER A 22 24.00 0.60 -2.93
C SER A 22 23.92 2.13 -3.00
N TRP A 23 22.70 2.69 -3.15
CA TRP A 23 22.45 4.12 -3.08
C TRP A 23 22.11 4.60 -1.66
N GLU A 24 22.33 3.76 -0.65
CA GLU A 24 22.21 4.07 0.78
C GLU A 24 20.85 4.68 1.16
N PRO A 25 19.72 3.97 0.90
CA PRO A 25 18.40 4.47 1.29
C PRO A 25 18.29 4.59 2.82
N HIS A 26 17.68 5.66 3.31
CA HIS A 26 17.38 5.80 4.74
C HIS A 26 16.22 4.92 5.24
N VAL A 27 15.42 4.38 4.32
CA VAL A 27 14.28 3.50 4.61
C VAL A 27 13.98 2.67 3.36
N ILE A 28 13.64 1.41 3.58
CA ILE A 28 13.06 0.51 2.59
C ILE A 28 11.63 0.15 3.00
N GLY A 29 10.76 -0.08 2.03
CA GLY A 29 9.39 -0.44 2.32
C GLY A 29 8.64 -0.96 1.10
N CYS A 30 7.43 -1.41 1.36
CA CYS A 30 6.50 -1.90 0.36
C CYS A 30 5.10 -1.75 0.94
N ASP A 31 4.16 -1.21 0.18
CA ASP A 31 2.77 -1.34 0.59
C ASP A 31 2.24 -2.75 0.34
N GLY A 32 1.13 -3.07 0.99
CA GLY A 32 0.30 -4.20 0.62
C GLY A 32 -1.17 -3.79 0.54
N GLY A 33 -1.50 -2.51 0.51
CA GLY A 33 -2.87 -1.99 0.54
C GLY A 33 -3.52 -1.98 -0.83
N SER A 34 -4.77 -2.43 -0.92
CA SER A 34 -5.59 -2.24 -2.12
C SER A 34 -7.07 -2.46 -1.81
N THR A 35 -7.93 -1.66 -2.46
CA THR A 35 -9.38 -1.89 -2.49
C THR A 35 -9.87 -2.48 -3.81
N ASP A 36 -9.01 -2.55 -4.83
CA ASP A 36 -9.32 -3.09 -6.15
C ASP A 36 -9.84 -4.53 -6.17
N PRO A 37 -9.32 -5.47 -5.34
CA PRO A 37 -9.87 -6.82 -5.29
C PRO A 37 -11.25 -6.88 -4.62
N GLY A 38 -11.78 -5.75 -4.15
CA GLY A 38 -13.06 -5.65 -3.47
C GLY A 38 -13.01 -6.10 -2.00
N PRO A 39 -14.19 -6.21 -1.36
CA PRO A 39 -14.28 -6.37 0.10
C PRO A 39 -13.97 -7.78 0.60
N TYR A 40 -13.75 -8.76 -0.29
CA TYR A 40 -13.61 -10.17 0.07
C TYR A 40 -12.48 -10.41 1.07
N TYR A 41 -11.27 -9.90 0.80
CA TYR A 41 -10.10 -10.16 1.63
C TYR A 41 -10.24 -9.55 3.03
N LEU A 42 -10.82 -8.35 3.14
CA LEU A 42 -11.14 -7.76 4.45
C LEU A 42 -12.11 -8.64 5.23
N GLY A 43 -13.17 -9.14 4.58
CA GLY A 43 -14.20 -9.95 5.21
C GLY A 43 -13.73 -11.35 5.60
N ALA A 44 -12.95 -11.98 4.73
CA ALA A 44 -12.39 -13.32 4.96
C ALA A 44 -11.22 -13.31 5.95
N GLY A 45 -10.53 -12.17 6.10
CA GLY A 45 -9.33 -12.07 6.93
C GLY A 45 -8.16 -12.84 6.33
N THR A 46 -8.04 -12.88 5.01
CA THR A 46 -6.99 -13.61 4.29
C THR A 46 -6.21 -12.67 3.39
N SER A 47 -4.92 -12.96 3.23
CA SER A 47 -4.04 -12.15 2.37
C SER A 47 -4.46 -12.20 0.90
N PHE A 48 -4.41 -11.04 0.24
CA PHE A 48 -4.59 -10.93 -1.22
C PHE A 48 -3.53 -11.72 -2.00
N CYS A 49 -2.26 -11.56 -1.64
CA CYS A 49 -1.14 -12.28 -2.25
C CYS A 49 -0.86 -13.61 -1.53
N SER A 50 -0.30 -14.56 -2.26
CA SER A 50 0.04 -15.87 -1.71
C SER A 50 1.10 -15.75 -0.61
N ARG A 51 0.98 -16.58 0.42
CA ARG A 51 1.96 -16.66 1.53
C ARG A 51 3.39 -16.88 1.03
N LEU A 52 3.56 -17.67 -0.03
CA LEU A 52 4.88 -18.00 -0.58
C LEU A 52 5.55 -16.77 -1.20
N SER A 53 4.79 -16.00 -1.99
CA SER A 53 5.27 -14.76 -2.60
C SER A 53 5.57 -13.68 -1.55
N VAL A 54 4.66 -13.47 -0.60
CA VAL A 54 4.84 -12.52 0.50
C VAL A 54 6.09 -12.86 1.32
N LYS A 55 6.30 -14.15 1.64
CA LYS A 55 7.49 -14.59 2.39
C LYS A 55 8.78 -14.33 1.61
N ARG A 56 8.80 -14.55 0.30
CA ARG A 56 9.96 -14.25 -0.54
C ARG A 56 10.32 -12.77 -0.47
N ASP A 57 9.34 -11.90 -0.67
CA ASP A 57 9.56 -10.46 -0.72
C ASP A 57 10.00 -9.92 0.65
N LEU A 58 9.33 -10.35 1.73
CA LEU A 58 9.73 -10.00 3.10
C LEU A 58 11.14 -10.48 3.43
N ARG A 59 11.54 -11.69 3.02
CA ARG A 59 12.87 -12.22 3.31
C ARG A 59 13.96 -11.30 2.79
N LEU A 60 13.87 -10.92 1.53
CA LEU A 60 14.84 -10.06 0.87
C LEU A 60 14.86 -8.64 1.46
N MET A 61 13.68 -8.06 1.73
CA MET A 61 13.57 -6.75 2.39
C MET A 61 14.20 -6.77 3.79
N LEU A 62 13.91 -7.79 4.59
CA LEU A 62 14.45 -7.93 5.94
C LEU A 62 15.96 -8.14 5.91
N GLN A 63 16.49 -9.04 5.09
CA GLN A 63 17.95 -9.23 4.97
C GLN A 63 18.65 -7.91 4.58
N ALA A 64 18.13 -7.18 3.59
CA ALA A 64 18.71 -5.92 3.15
C ALA A 64 18.64 -4.81 4.21
N SER A 65 17.46 -4.60 4.81
CA SER A 65 17.25 -3.55 5.81
C SER A 65 18.04 -3.78 7.10
N ILE A 66 18.06 -5.02 7.59
CA ILE A 66 18.78 -5.38 8.82
C ILE A 66 20.28 -5.25 8.61
N ALA A 67 20.82 -5.72 7.48
CA ALA A 67 22.24 -5.57 7.16
C ALA A 67 22.68 -4.10 7.04
N ALA A 68 21.82 -3.24 6.49
CA ALA A 68 22.09 -1.81 6.36
C ALA A 68 21.77 -0.98 7.61
N GLY A 69 21.13 -1.56 8.64
CA GLY A 69 20.73 -0.84 9.85
C GLY A 69 19.64 0.21 9.62
N ILE A 70 18.79 0.03 8.61
CA ILE A 70 17.71 0.97 8.25
C ILE A 70 16.32 0.38 8.52
N PRO A 71 15.27 1.22 8.66
CA PRO A 71 13.92 0.73 8.83
C PRO A 71 13.37 0.01 7.59
N CYS A 72 12.59 -1.04 7.83
CA CYS A 72 11.75 -1.75 6.87
C CYS A 72 10.28 -1.54 7.24
N ILE A 73 9.51 -0.91 6.36
CA ILE A 73 8.11 -0.52 6.64
C ILE A 73 7.16 -1.22 5.66
N ILE A 74 6.12 -1.85 6.22
CA ILE A 74 4.97 -2.35 5.48
C ILE A 74 3.74 -1.50 5.85
N GLY A 75 3.25 -0.72 4.88
CA GLY A 75 2.15 0.22 5.04
C GLY A 75 0.83 -0.45 5.41
N THR A 76 0.28 -1.23 4.48
CA THR A 76 -0.90 -2.06 4.75
C THR A 76 -0.57 -3.55 4.68
N SER A 77 -0.94 -4.30 5.71
CA SER A 77 -0.73 -5.75 5.75
C SER A 77 -1.80 -6.51 4.95
N GLY A 78 -1.37 -7.39 4.04
CA GLY A 78 -2.19 -8.44 3.42
C GLY A 78 -3.34 -8.00 2.50
N GLY A 79 -3.27 -6.83 1.88
CA GLY A 79 -4.34 -6.31 1.00
C GLY A 79 -5.24 -5.32 1.72
N ALA A 80 -5.85 -5.79 2.82
CA ALA A 80 -6.97 -5.10 3.45
C ALA A 80 -6.67 -4.53 4.84
N GLY A 81 -5.60 -4.97 5.49
CA GLY A 81 -5.13 -4.35 6.74
C GLY A 81 -5.96 -4.61 7.99
N GLY A 82 -6.89 -5.57 7.98
CA GLY A 82 -7.56 -6.04 9.22
C GLY A 82 -6.62 -6.80 10.16
N GLU A 83 -7.05 -7.05 11.39
CA GLU A 83 -6.22 -7.70 12.42
C GLU A 83 -5.61 -9.05 11.99
N PRO A 84 -6.34 -9.97 11.31
CA PRO A 84 -5.74 -11.22 10.83
C PRO A 84 -4.58 -10.99 9.86
N HIS A 85 -4.69 -10.01 8.97
CA HIS A 85 -3.65 -9.71 7.99
C HIS A 85 -2.37 -9.21 8.66
N LEU A 86 -2.51 -8.33 9.66
CA LEU A 86 -1.39 -7.83 10.45
C LEU A 86 -0.71 -8.97 11.21
N GLN A 87 -1.49 -9.84 11.86
CA GLN A 87 -0.95 -10.98 12.59
C GLN A 87 -0.28 -12.01 11.69
N ASP A 88 -0.86 -12.31 10.53
CA ASP A 88 -0.27 -13.23 9.53
C ASP A 88 1.06 -12.69 8.99
N THR A 89 1.11 -11.39 8.68
CA THR A 89 2.34 -10.72 8.23
C THR A 89 3.40 -10.74 9.34
N ALA A 90 3.02 -10.45 10.59
CA ALA A 90 3.91 -10.54 11.73
C ALA A 90 4.42 -11.96 11.99
N ALA A 91 3.58 -12.99 11.78
CA ALA A 91 3.97 -14.39 11.90
C ALA A 91 5.02 -14.76 10.84
N LEU A 92 4.85 -14.29 9.59
CA LEU A 92 5.83 -14.46 8.51
C LEU A 92 7.16 -13.78 8.83
N VAL A 93 7.13 -12.54 9.31
CA VAL A 93 8.36 -11.82 9.72
C VAL A 93 9.09 -12.57 10.83
N ARG A 94 8.37 -13.07 11.85
CA ARG A 94 8.97 -13.88 12.92
C ARG A 94 9.54 -15.21 12.40
N GLU A 95 8.88 -15.84 11.43
CA GLU A 95 9.38 -17.06 10.79
C GLU A 95 10.68 -16.80 10.05
N ILE A 96 10.72 -15.78 9.20
CA ILE A 96 11.92 -15.39 8.46
C ILE A 96 13.04 -15.02 9.43
N ALA A 97 12.76 -14.26 10.49
CA ALA A 97 13.78 -13.89 11.47
C ALA A 97 14.44 -15.11 12.13
N ARG A 98 13.66 -16.18 12.40
CA ARG A 98 14.22 -17.45 12.92
C ARG A 98 15.04 -18.19 11.87
N GLU A 99 14.56 -18.25 10.62
CA GLU A 99 15.24 -18.94 9.52
C GLU A 99 16.58 -18.28 9.16
N GLU A 100 16.61 -16.95 9.14
CA GLU A 100 17.73 -16.14 8.68
C GLU A 100 18.63 -15.64 9.84
N GLY A 101 18.29 -15.95 11.09
CA GLY A 101 19.04 -15.51 12.26
C GLY A 101 19.03 -13.99 12.49
N LEU A 102 17.94 -13.32 12.12
CA LEU A 102 17.82 -11.86 12.23
C LEU A 102 17.33 -11.43 13.62
N SER A 103 17.81 -10.28 14.09
CA SER A 103 17.38 -9.65 15.33
C SER A 103 17.06 -8.17 15.09
N PHE A 104 15.89 -7.74 15.54
CA PHE A 104 15.40 -6.37 15.37
C PHE A 104 14.25 -6.06 16.32
N LYS A 105 13.99 -4.77 16.56
CA LYS A 105 12.77 -4.31 17.21
C LYS A 105 11.66 -4.19 16.17
N MET A 106 10.54 -4.88 16.38
CA MET A 106 9.37 -4.83 15.51
C MET A 106 8.20 -4.11 16.18
N ALA A 107 7.54 -3.21 15.47
CA ALA A 107 6.29 -2.57 15.88
C ALA A 107 5.11 -3.07 15.04
N LEU A 108 3.97 -3.30 15.69
CA LEU A 108 2.69 -3.60 15.05
C LEU A 108 1.75 -2.42 15.28
N ILE A 109 1.19 -1.87 14.21
CA ILE A 109 0.26 -0.74 14.28
C ILE A 109 -1.12 -1.22 13.85
N HIS A 110 -2.00 -1.37 14.83
CA HIS A 110 -3.35 -1.88 14.64
C HIS A 110 -4.27 -0.80 14.05
N SER A 111 -5.12 -1.18 13.09
CA SER A 111 -6.09 -0.28 12.43
C SER A 111 -7.54 -0.71 12.63
N GLU A 112 -7.80 -1.92 13.13
CA GLU A 112 -9.17 -2.43 13.28
C GLU A 112 -9.87 -1.74 14.46
N GLN A 113 -11.08 -1.25 14.21
CA GLN A 113 -11.85 -0.45 15.15
C GLN A 113 -12.88 -1.31 15.88
N SER A 114 -13.04 -1.09 17.17
CA SER A 114 -14.07 -1.79 17.94
C SER A 114 -15.46 -1.27 17.57
N LYS A 115 -16.47 -2.15 17.56
CA LYS A 115 -17.87 -1.75 17.34
C LYS A 115 -18.35 -0.73 18.38
N GLY A 116 -17.86 -0.84 19.61
CA GLY A 116 -18.17 0.09 20.70
C GLY A 116 -17.67 1.50 20.42
N ASP A 117 -16.42 1.64 19.99
CA ASP A 117 -15.83 2.93 19.63
C ASP A 117 -16.55 3.55 18.43
N LEU A 118 -16.82 2.76 17.39
CA LEU A 118 -17.55 3.21 16.20
C LEU A 118 -18.95 3.72 16.55
N ALA A 119 -19.69 2.99 17.39
CA ALA A 119 -21.01 3.40 17.85
C ALA A 119 -20.93 4.71 18.65
N GLY A 120 -19.97 4.79 19.58
CA GLY A 120 -19.74 6.00 20.37
C GLY A 120 -19.34 7.21 19.52
N TRP A 121 -18.57 7.04 18.46
CA TRP A 121 -18.22 8.12 17.54
C TRP A 121 -19.40 8.56 16.68
N ALA A 122 -20.20 7.61 16.18
CA ALA A 122 -21.39 7.91 15.40
C ALA A 122 -22.43 8.69 16.24
N GLU A 123 -22.70 8.25 17.47
CA GLU A 123 -23.62 8.91 18.41
C GLU A 123 -23.18 10.33 18.78
N LYS A 124 -21.87 10.57 18.87
CA LYS A 124 -21.28 11.89 19.15
C LYS A 124 -21.14 12.79 17.90
N GLY A 125 -21.56 12.34 16.73
CA GLY A 125 -21.40 13.09 15.48
C GLY A 125 -19.94 13.27 15.06
N LEU A 126 -19.05 12.35 15.44
CA LEU A 126 -17.62 12.38 15.10
C LEU A 126 -17.31 11.65 13.79
N THR A 127 -18.32 11.09 13.12
CA THR A 127 -18.21 10.46 11.81
C THR A 127 -18.93 11.27 10.75
N LYS A 128 -18.39 11.32 9.53
CA LYS A 128 -19.07 11.89 8.35
C LYS A 128 -19.10 10.87 7.21
N PRO A 129 -20.18 10.80 6.43
CA PRO A 129 -20.20 9.94 5.25
C PRO A 129 -19.19 10.43 4.20
N LEU A 130 -18.57 9.48 3.50
CA LEU A 130 -17.84 9.78 2.26
C LEU A 130 -18.83 10.16 1.14
N ALA A 131 -18.31 10.73 0.05
CA ALA A 131 -19.13 11.10 -1.10
C ALA A 131 -19.98 9.92 -1.58
N LYS A 132 -21.29 10.16 -1.76
CA LYS A 132 -22.29 9.16 -2.19
C LYS A 132 -22.55 8.00 -1.21
N MET A 133 -22.04 8.07 0.02
CA MET A 133 -22.31 7.08 1.07
C MET A 133 -23.38 7.55 2.06
N LYS A 134 -24.08 6.60 2.68
CA LYS A 134 -25.01 6.87 3.78
C LYS A 134 -24.23 7.14 5.08
N PRO A 135 -24.79 7.91 6.03
CA PRO A 135 -24.21 8.05 7.37
C PRO A 135 -24.04 6.68 8.04
N LEU A 136 -22.93 6.51 8.76
CA LEU A 136 -22.69 5.31 9.57
C LEU A 136 -23.78 5.22 10.65
N ASN A 137 -24.47 4.08 10.72
CA ASN A 137 -25.52 3.85 11.69
C ASN A 137 -25.27 2.56 12.48
N ARG A 138 -26.05 2.38 13.55
CA ARG A 138 -25.88 1.25 14.46
C ARG A 138 -26.03 -0.11 13.77
N GLN A 139 -26.99 -0.26 12.86
CA GLN A 139 -27.20 -1.50 12.11
C GLN A 139 -25.99 -1.86 11.24
N MET A 140 -25.40 -0.89 10.55
CA MET A 140 -24.19 -1.10 9.73
C MET A 140 -23.01 -1.53 10.59
N ILE A 141 -22.84 -0.92 11.76
CA ILE A 141 -21.77 -1.28 12.71
C ILE A 141 -22.01 -2.71 13.24
N ASP A 142 -23.22 -3.02 13.66
CA ASP A 142 -23.56 -4.32 14.23
C ASP A 142 -23.42 -5.44 13.18
N ASN A 143 -23.78 -5.19 11.92
CA ASN A 143 -23.63 -6.15 10.82
C ASN A 143 -22.20 -6.26 10.28
N SER A 144 -21.34 -5.27 10.52
CA SER A 144 -19.97 -5.31 10.01
C SER A 144 -19.20 -6.51 10.56
N THR A 145 -18.48 -7.20 9.69
CA THR A 145 -17.53 -8.25 10.05
C THR A 145 -16.25 -7.61 10.57
N ARG A 146 -15.74 -6.60 9.87
CA ARG A 146 -14.55 -5.81 10.23
C ARG A 146 -14.68 -4.37 9.76
N VAL A 147 -14.05 -3.46 10.50
CA VAL A 147 -13.90 -2.05 10.11
C VAL A 147 -12.48 -1.62 10.43
N VAL A 148 -11.75 -1.11 9.44
CA VAL A 148 -10.38 -0.61 9.58
C VAL A 148 -10.35 0.90 9.39
N GLY A 149 -9.46 1.56 10.14
CA GLY A 149 -9.12 2.97 9.98
C GLY A 149 -7.85 3.12 9.15
N MET A 150 -7.94 3.82 8.02
CA MET A 150 -6.83 4.14 7.15
C MET A 150 -5.98 5.25 7.77
N MET A 151 -4.95 4.87 8.52
CA MET A 151 -4.13 5.79 9.32
C MET A 151 -3.23 6.70 8.46
N GLY A 152 -2.86 7.84 9.04
CA GLY A 152 -1.83 8.73 8.52
C GLY A 152 -0.41 8.38 8.96
N PRO A 153 0.55 9.32 8.82
CA PRO A 153 1.97 9.07 9.07
C PRO A 153 2.34 9.01 10.56
N GLU A 154 1.50 9.52 11.46
CA GLU A 154 1.83 9.72 12.88
C GLU A 154 2.18 8.41 13.61
N PRO A 155 1.44 7.29 13.41
CA PRO A 155 1.79 6.02 14.06
C PRO A 155 3.14 5.47 13.60
N PHE A 156 3.51 5.64 12.32
CA PHE A 156 4.80 5.22 11.79
C PHE A 156 5.93 6.07 12.36
N ALA A 157 5.75 7.39 12.44
CA ALA A 157 6.73 8.30 13.05
C ALA A 157 6.98 7.93 14.52
N LYS A 158 5.91 7.66 15.29
CA LYS A 158 6.02 7.19 16.67
C LYS A 158 6.79 5.88 16.78
N ALA A 159 6.51 4.90 15.91
CA ALA A 159 7.23 3.62 15.93
C ALA A 159 8.73 3.81 15.62
N LEU A 160 9.08 4.70 14.68
CA LEU A 160 10.47 5.06 14.38
C LEU A 160 11.16 5.76 15.56
N ASP A 161 10.48 6.67 16.26
CA ASP A 161 11.01 7.34 17.46
C ASP A 161 11.23 6.38 18.62
N GLU A 162 10.40 5.35 18.74
CA GLU A 162 10.59 4.27 19.70
C GLU A 162 11.68 3.26 19.25
N GLY A 163 12.32 3.47 18.09
CA GLY A 163 13.42 2.66 17.60
C GLY A 163 13.00 1.34 16.95
N ALA A 164 11.77 1.25 16.43
CA ALA A 164 11.38 0.10 15.61
C ALA A 164 12.17 0.10 14.29
N GLN A 165 12.78 -1.04 13.99
CA GLN A 165 13.47 -1.27 12.72
C GLN A 165 12.55 -1.97 11.72
N VAL A 166 11.59 -2.78 12.19
CA VAL A 166 10.55 -3.36 11.33
C VAL A 166 9.20 -2.83 11.78
N ILE A 167 8.45 -2.22 10.88
CA ILE A 167 7.14 -1.65 11.19
C ILE A 167 6.11 -2.30 10.27
N LEU A 168 5.10 -2.93 10.88
CA LEU A 168 3.97 -3.52 10.17
C LEU A 168 2.72 -2.78 10.61
N ALA A 169 2.01 -2.18 9.65
CA ALA A 169 0.73 -1.55 9.94
C ALA A 169 -0.43 -2.39 9.37
N GLY A 170 -1.60 -2.23 10.00
CA GLY A 170 -2.87 -2.78 9.55
C GLY A 170 -3.28 -2.11 8.25
N ARG A 171 -4.16 -1.10 8.29
CA ARG A 171 -4.58 -0.30 7.13
C ARG A 171 -4.01 1.11 7.26
N SER A 172 -3.25 1.55 6.26
CA SER A 172 -2.76 2.93 6.15
C SER A 172 -3.19 3.56 4.83
N SER A 173 -3.10 4.89 4.77
CA SER A 173 -2.97 5.58 3.48
C SER A 173 -1.64 5.12 2.85
N ASP A 174 -1.64 4.86 1.55
CA ASP A 174 -0.49 4.22 0.91
C ASP A 174 0.76 5.14 0.89
N PRO A 175 0.62 6.47 0.71
CA PRO A 175 1.72 7.42 0.91
C PRO A 175 2.22 7.57 2.36
N ALA A 176 1.38 7.28 3.37
CA ALA A 176 1.64 7.67 4.76
C ALA A 176 2.90 7.01 5.35
N GLN A 177 3.16 5.74 4.98
CA GLN A 177 4.35 5.00 5.41
C GLN A 177 5.67 5.64 4.94
N TRP A 178 5.63 6.41 3.86
CA TRP A 178 6.77 7.10 3.27
C TRP A 178 6.87 8.56 3.71
N ALA A 179 5.72 9.22 3.86
CA ALA A 179 5.66 10.58 4.39
C ALA A 179 6.19 10.64 5.83
N ALA A 180 5.89 9.62 6.64
CA ALA A 180 6.32 9.55 8.03
C ALA A 180 7.83 9.69 8.24
N PRO A 181 8.71 8.83 7.66
CA PRO A 181 10.15 8.95 7.85
C PRO A 181 10.71 10.25 7.27
N ALA A 182 10.15 10.78 6.17
CA ALA A 182 10.62 12.02 5.56
C ALA A 182 10.30 13.26 6.43
N ILE A 183 9.05 13.39 6.89
CA ILE A 183 8.62 14.47 7.79
C ILE A 183 9.37 14.39 9.11
N ARG A 184 9.52 13.19 9.66
CA ARG A 184 10.30 12.94 10.89
C ARG A 184 11.76 13.38 10.75
N ALA A 185 12.34 13.26 9.56
CA ALA A 185 13.70 13.72 9.26
C ALA A 185 13.80 15.23 9.02
N GLY A 186 12.70 15.99 9.14
CA GLY A 186 12.68 17.45 8.98
C GLY A 186 12.33 17.93 7.57
N MET A 187 11.97 17.04 6.65
CA MET A 187 11.53 17.44 5.30
C MET A 187 10.13 18.08 5.35
N ALA A 188 9.87 19.02 4.45
CA ALA A 188 8.58 19.66 4.36
C ALA A 188 7.45 18.64 4.02
N PRO A 189 6.21 18.84 4.51
CA PRO A 189 5.11 17.92 4.24
C PRO A 189 4.82 17.72 2.74
N ALA A 190 4.86 18.78 1.93
CA ALA A 190 4.49 18.70 0.51
C ALA A 190 5.38 17.72 -0.29
N PRO A 191 6.72 17.85 -0.33
CA PRO A 191 7.56 16.87 -1.02
C PRO A 191 7.54 15.49 -0.34
N SER A 192 7.30 15.41 0.98
CA SER A 192 7.21 14.14 1.70
C SER A 192 5.98 13.31 1.30
N TRP A 193 4.80 13.95 1.24
CA TRP A 193 3.57 13.31 0.77
C TRP A 193 3.63 12.98 -0.72
N TYR A 194 4.21 13.87 -1.54
CA TYR A 194 4.41 13.59 -2.95
C TYR A 194 5.37 12.40 -3.17
N ALA A 195 6.44 12.30 -2.38
CA ALA A 195 7.32 11.15 -2.42
C ALA A 195 6.56 9.86 -2.07
N GLY A 196 5.70 9.90 -1.07
CA GLY A 196 4.83 8.77 -0.74
C GLY A 196 3.94 8.35 -1.89
N LYS A 197 3.28 9.31 -2.56
CA LYS A 197 2.48 9.05 -3.75
C LYS A 197 3.28 8.35 -4.85
N MET A 198 4.55 8.70 -5.03
CA MET A 198 5.41 8.09 -6.05
C MET A 198 5.98 6.72 -5.65
N LEU A 199 6.04 6.41 -4.35
CA LEU A 199 6.61 5.18 -3.80
C LEU A 199 5.57 4.08 -3.59
N GLU A 200 4.27 4.42 -3.52
CA GLU A 200 3.20 3.48 -3.14
C GLU A 200 3.07 2.28 -4.09
N CYS A 201 3.20 2.46 -5.42
CA CYS A 201 3.09 1.36 -6.41
C CYS A 201 4.45 0.90 -6.99
N GLY A 202 5.55 1.06 -6.26
CA GLY A 202 6.88 0.62 -6.73
C GLY A 202 7.27 1.29 -8.06
N ALA A 203 7.80 0.53 -9.02
CA ALA A 203 8.30 1.04 -10.31
C ALA A 203 7.24 1.47 -11.35
N GLU A 204 5.97 1.62 -10.99
CA GLU A 204 4.95 2.16 -11.89
C GLU A 204 5.24 3.53 -12.55
N PRO A 205 5.90 4.51 -11.90
CA PRO A 205 6.27 5.78 -12.53
C PRO A 205 7.49 5.66 -13.48
N THR A 206 7.68 4.50 -14.10
CA THR A 206 8.83 4.22 -14.98
C THR A 206 8.40 3.58 -16.30
N VAL A 207 9.30 3.59 -17.28
CA VAL A 207 9.15 2.84 -18.53
C VAL A 207 10.37 1.94 -18.76
N PRO A 208 10.17 0.68 -19.22
CA PRO A 208 8.89 -0.02 -19.35
C PRO A 208 8.18 -0.24 -17.99
N LYS A 209 6.87 -0.44 -18.00
CA LYS A 209 6.06 -0.67 -16.79
C LYS A 209 6.02 -2.15 -16.44
N GLU A 210 6.61 -2.52 -15.30
CA GLU A 210 6.43 -3.83 -14.66
C GLU A 210 6.75 -3.70 -13.15
N PRO A 211 6.34 -4.66 -12.30
CA PRO A 211 6.69 -4.67 -10.88
C PRO A 211 8.21 -4.68 -10.67
N ASP A 212 8.71 -3.68 -9.96
CA ASP A 212 10.13 -3.55 -9.62
C ASP A 212 10.33 -2.46 -8.56
N CYS A 213 11.59 -2.24 -8.17
CA CYS A 213 11.96 -1.20 -7.22
C CYS A 213 11.97 0.22 -7.84
N ILE A 214 11.65 1.23 -7.03
CA ILE A 214 11.84 2.65 -7.35
C ILE A 214 12.53 3.37 -6.18
N PHE A 215 13.39 4.34 -6.50
CA PHE A 215 14.09 5.14 -5.50
C PHE A 215 13.68 6.60 -5.60
N LEU A 216 13.38 7.19 -4.44
CA LEU A 216 13.13 8.63 -4.34
C LEU A 216 14.08 9.31 -3.37
N ARG A 217 14.65 10.43 -3.81
CA ARG A 217 15.39 11.38 -2.98
C ARG A 217 14.45 12.54 -2.65
N VAL A 218 14.16 12.73 -1.38
CA VAL A 218 13.35 13.85 -0.89
C VAL A 218 14.27 14.99 -0.50
N ARG A 219 13.90 16.20 -0.91
CA ARG A 219 14.54 17.48 -0.58
C ARG A 219 13.46 18.43 -0.05
N ASP A 220 13.87 19.59 0.45
CA ASP A 220 12.96 20.53 1.12
C ASP A 220 11.85 21.08 0.21
N ASP A 221 12.13 21.22 -1.08
CA ASP A 221 11.24 21.83 -2.07
C ASP A 221 10.90 20.91 -3.26
N HIS A 222 11.52 19.73 -3.34
CA HIS A 222 11.37 18.83 -4.49
C HIS A 222 11.64 17.36 -4.15
N VAL A 223 11.31 16.49 -5.09
CA VAL A 223 11.71 15.08 -5.07
C VAL A 223 12.43 14.72 -6.38
N VAL A 224 13.33 13.75 -6.31
CA VAL A 224 13.94 13.13 -7.50
C VAL A 224 13.54 11.66 -7.55
N CYS A 225 12.90 11.26 -8.64
CA CYS A 225 12.45 9.90 -8.91
C CYS A 225 13.41 9.22 -9.91
N GLU A 226 13.97 8.09 -9.52
CA GLU A 226 14.93 7.33 -10.33
C GLU A 226 14.85 5.81 -10.02
N PRO A 227 14.67 4.93 -11.02
CA PRO A 227 14.65 3.49 -10.79
C PRO A 227 16.07 2.92 -10.64
N PRO A 228 16.29 2.00 -9.68
CA PRO A 228 17.54 1.25 -9.61
C PRO A 228 17.81 0.40 -10.86
N ASN A 229 16.77 -0.22 -11.43
CA ASN A 229 16.93 -1.09 -12.59
C ASN A 229 17.43 -0.30 -13.82
N PRO A 230 18.62 -0.64 -14.39
CA PRO A 230 19.23 0.10 -15.51
C PRO A 230 18.40 0.07 -16.80
N ILE A 231 17.53 -0.92 -16.97
CA ILE A 231 16.63 -1.03 -18.14
C ILE A 231 15.51 0.02 -18.05
N ARG A 232 15.12 0.40 -16.83
CA ARG A 232 14.03 1.34 -16.57
C ARG A 232 14.54 2.77 -16.51
N ARG A 233 13.63 3.69 -16.83
CA ARG A 233 13.81 5.13 -16.68
C ARG A 233 12.53 5.79 -16.21
N SER A 234 12.65 6.75 -15.30
CA SER A 234 11.59 7.72 -15.03
C SER A 234 11.67 8.80 -16.10
N THR A 235 10.54 9.10 -16.73
CA THR A 235 10.41 10.21 -17.70
C THR A 235 9.34 11.18 -17.20
N PRO A 236 9.37 12.46 -17.59
CA PRO A 236 8.35 13.42 -17.18
C PRO A 236 6.93 12.90 -17.41
N LEU A 237 6.68 12.27 -18.55
CA LEU A 237 5.38 11.67 -18.88
C LEU A 237 5.02 10.49 -17.97
N ALA A 238 5.95 9.57 -17.71
CA ALA A 238 5.68 8.40 -16.87
C ALA A 238 5.34 8.81 -15.43
N VAL A 239 6.11 9.76 -14.88
CA VAL A 239 5.91 10.28 -13.52
C VAL A 239 4.62 11.11 -13.44
N ALA A 240 4.37 12.00 -14.40
CA ALA A 240 3.13 12.79 -14.44
C ALA A 240 1.89 11.89 -14.56
N ASN A 241 1.94 10.85 -15.40
CA ASN A 241 0.83 9.91 -15.55
C ASN A 241 0.56 9.13 -14.25
N PHE A 242 1.60 8.77 -13.49
CA PHE A 242 1.42 8.10 -12.21
C PHE A 242 0.89 9.03 -11.12
N ALA A 243 1.20 10.33 -11.16
CA ALA A 243 0.61 11.30 -10.22
C ALA A 243 -0.93 11.32 -10.29
N LEU A 244 -1.49 11.05 -11.48
CA LEU A 244 -2.95 10.98 -11.72
C LEU A 244 -3.58 9.65 -11.27
N HIS A 245 -2.78 8.62 -11.03
CA HIS A 245 -3.25 7.26 -10.79
C HIS A 245 -4.05 7.15 -9.48
N GLU A 246 -5.14 6.38 -9.49
CA GLU A 246 -5.94 6.04 -8.30
C GLU A 246 -6.45 7.22 -7.45
N ASN A 247 -6.56 8.39 -8.06
CA ASN A 247 -7.05 9.60 -7.39
C ASN A 247 -8.42 10.03 -7.91
N SER A 248 -9.25 10.54 -6.99
CA SER A 248 -10.57 11.13 -7.35
C SER A 248 -10.46 12.48 -8.06
N SER A 249 -9.34 13.17 -7.90
CA SER A 249 -8.98 14.42 -8.57
C SER A 249 -7.58 14.27 -9.18
N PRO A 250 -7.34 14.82 -10.38
CA PRO A 250 -6.02 14.76 -11.01
C PRO A 250 -4.94 15.57 -10.28
N ILE A 251 -5.34 16.53 -9.43
CA ILE A 251 -4.42 17.52 -8.84
C ILE A 251 -4.54 17.68 -7.32
N HIS A 252 -5.60 17.14 -6.71
CA HIS A 252 -5.88 17.29 -5.27
C HIS A 252 -5.96 15.93 -4.60
N HIS A 253 -4.95 15.59 -3.81
CA HIS A 253 -4.88 14.31 -3.10
C HIS A 253 -5.18 14.55 -1.62
N VAL A 254 -6.35 14.09 -1.18
CA VAL A 254 -6.79 14.24 0.22
C VAL A 254 -6.23 13.09 1.03
N GLU A 255 -5.40 13.43 1.99
CA GLU A 255 -4.69 12.48 2.85
C GLU A 255 -5.07 12.69 4.32
N PRO A 256 -4.83 11.69 5.20
CA PRO A 256 -4.95 11.91 6.63
C PRO A 256 -4.14 13.13 7.08
N GLY A 257 -4.84 14.14 7.59
CA GLY A 257 -4.25 15.37 8.09
C GLY A 257 -4.10 16.52 7.10
N GLY A 258 -4.47 16.38 5.82
CA GLY A 258 -4.44 17.52 4.90
C GLY A 258 -4.67 17.20 3.42
N LEU A 259 -4.28 18.15 2.58
CA LEU A 259 -4.42 18.11 1.14
C LEU A 259 -3.06 18.38 0.49
N LEU A 260 -2.62 17.44 -0.34
CA LEU A 260 -1.52 17.65 -1.28
C LEU A 260 -2.09 18.23 -2.58
N ASP A 261 -1.65 19.43 -2.93
CA ASP A 261 -1.99 20.09 -4.20
C ASP A 261 -0.82 19.97 -5.17
N THR A 262 -1.08 19.40 -6.35
CA THR A 262 -0.10 19.15 -7.40
C THR A 262 -0.36 19.98 -8.66
N THR A 263 -1.23 21.00 -8.58
CA THR A 263 -1.61 21.88 -9.70
C THR A 263 -0.40 22.52 -10.38
N ASP A 264 0.55 23.02 -9.59
CA ASP A 264 1.73 23.72 -10.07
C ASP A 264 2.96 22.80 -10.19
N CYS A 265 2.75 21.46 -10.14
CA CYS A 265 3.85 20.51 -10.25
C CYS A 265 4.55 20.61 -11.61
N ARG A 266 5.87 20.67 -11.58
CA ARG A 266 6.73 20.64 -12.77
C ARG A 266 7.56 19.36 -12.79
N PHE A 267 7.71 18.79 -13.97
CA PHE A 267 8.42 17.53 -14.18
C PHE A 267 9.63 17.78 -15.09
N GLU A 268 10.81 17.86 -14.51
CA GLU A 268 12.05 18.17 -15.21
C GLU A 268 12.91 16.90 -15.33
N ALA A 269 13.24 16.47 -16.54
CA ALA A 269 14.22 15.40 -16.73
C ALA A 269 15.61 15.94 -16.40
N ILE A 270 16.24 15.37 -15.37
CA ILE A 270 17.59 15.76 -14.93
C ILE A 270 18.67 14.77 -15.39
N SER A 271 18.23 13.64 -15.98
CA SER A 271 19.05 12.70 -16.74
C SER A 271 18.16 11.89 -17.67
N ASP A 272 18.74 10.97 -18.44
CA ASP A 272 17.97 10.01 -19.26
C ASP A 272 17.10 9.05 -18.45
N ARG A 273 17.28 9.03 -17.12
CA ARG A 273 16.65 8.05 -16.21
C ARG A 273 15.96 8.64 -14.99
N ALA A 274 16.18 9.92 -14.69
CA ALA A 274 15.71 10.57 -13.48
C ALA A 274 14.91 11.84 -13.76
N VAL A 275 13.87 12.06 -12.95
CA VAL A 275 12.99 13.24 -13.04
C VAL A 275 12.98 13.94 -11.69
N LYS A 276 13.21 15.25 -11.72
CA LYS A 276 12.96 16.15 -10.60
C LYS A 276 11.50 16.63 -10.67
N ILE A 277 10.82 16.63 -9.52
CA ILE A 277 9.45 17.11 -9.37
C ILE A 277 9.41 18.16 -8.25
N ASP A 278 8.93 19.35 -8.56
CA ASP A 278 8.73 20.45 -7.62
C ASP A 278 7.40 21.18 -7.88
N GLY A 279 7.03 22.16 -7.04
CA GLY A 279 5.81 22.96 -7.22
C GLY A 279 4.56 22.44 -6.48
N MET A 280 4.67 21.29 -5.81
CA MET A 280 3.62 20.78 -4.92
C MET A 280 3.46 21.66 -3.66
N THR A 281 2.25 21.75 -3.14
CA THR A 281 1.99 22.40 -1.84
C THR A 281 1.16 21.51 -0.92
N TRP A 282 1.23 21.79 0.39
CA TRP A 282 0.49 21.05 1.41
C TRP A 282 -0.36 22.01 2.23
N THR A 283 -1.65 21.72 2.32
CA THR A 283 -2.59 22.44 3.18
C THR A 283 -3.03 21.52 4.32
N PRO A 284 -2.63 21.78 5.58
CA PRO A 284 -3.11 21.01 6.73
C PRO A 284 -4.64 21.09 6.84
N ALA A 285 -5.27 19.98 7.23
CA ALA A 285 -6.69 19.97 7.52
C ALA A 285 -6.97 20.67 8.87
N ASP A 286 -8.01 21.52 8.91
CA ASP A 286 -8.48 22.14 10.17
C ASP A 286 -8.83 21.10 11.24
N ARG A 287 -9.26 19.92 10.80
CA ARG A 287 -9.60 18.79 11.66
C ARG A 287 -9.03 17.51 11.07
N TYR A 288 -8.18 16.85 11.85
CA TYR A 288 -7.65 15.54 11.49
C TYR A 288 -8.77 14.49 11.46
N THR A 289 -8.84 13.73 10.37
CA THR A 289 -9.75 12.60 10.19
C THR A 289 -9.05 11.49 9.42
N ILE A 290 -9.44 10.26 9.70
CA ILE A 290 -9.03 9.08 8.92
C ILE A 290 -10.23 8.49 8.18
N LYS A 291 -9.98 7.77 7.09
CA LYS A 291 -11.01 7.04 6.36
C LYS A 291 -11.35 5.75 7.09
N LEU A 292 -12.63 5.44 7.25
CA LEU A 292 -13.10 4.13 7.73
C LEU A 292 -13.52 3.28 6.53
N GLU A 293 -13.00 2.06 6.46
CA GLU A 293 -13.39 1.03 5.48
C GLU A 293 -14.00 -0.15 6.23
N GLY A 294 -15.20 -0.56 5.85
CA GLY A 294 -15.93 -1.62 6.52
C GLY A 294 -16.49 -2.65 5.54
N VAL A 295 -16.66 -3.87 6.02
CA VAL A 295 -17.24 -4.98 5.27
C VAL A 295 -18.32 -5.67 6.09
N GLU A 296 -19.39 -6.08 5.41
CA GLU A 296 -20.48 -6.89 5.94
C GLU A 296 -20.59 -8.17 5.09
N MET A 297 -20.92 -9.30 5.72
CA MET A 297 -21.18 -10.54 5.00
C MET A 297 -22.54 -10.47 4.30
N ALA A 298 -22.53 -10.26 2.98
CA ALA A 298 -23.74 -10.23 2.17
C ALA A 298 -24.24 -11.63 1.75
N GLY A 299 -23.36 -12.64 1.71
CA GLY A 299 -23.68 -14.00 1.30
C GLY A 299 -22.48 -14.74 0.71
N TYR A 300 -22.75 -15.89 0.09
CA TYR A 300 -21.74 -16.74 -0.55
C TYR A 300 -21.91 -16.72 -2.07
N ARG A 301 -20.81 -16.68 -2.82
CA ARG A 301 -20.80 -16.87 -4.27
C ARG A 301 -19.96 -18.11 -4.59
N SER A 302 -20.57 -19.08 -5.28
CA SER A 302 -19.88 -20.28 -5.76
C SER A 302 -19.83 -20.28 -7.29
N ILE A 303 -18.68 -20.63 -7.86
CA ILE A 303 -18.52 -20.86 -9.30
C ILE A 303 -18.02 -22.29 -9.45
N ALA A 304 -18.73 -23.12 -10.21
CA ALA A 304 -18.28 -24.45 -10.61
C ALA A 304 -17.88 -24.41 -12.08
N ILE A 305 -16.63 -24.76 -12.38
CA ILE A 305 -16.13 -24.87 -13.74
C ILE A 305 -15.98 -26.36 -14.05
N CYS A 306 -16.84 -26.88 -14.91
CA CYS A 306 -16.76 -28.25 -15.39
C CYS A 306 -16.04 -28.26 -16.75
N GLY A 307 -14.99 -29.07 -16.87
CA GLY A 307 -14.27 -29.28 -18.12
C GLY A 307 -14.37 -30.73 -18.55
N THR A 308 -14.51 -30.98 -19.86
CA THR A 308 -14.40 -32.30 -20.46
C THR A 308 -13.24 -32.33 -21.46
N ARG A 309 -12.57 -33.47 -21.57
CA ARG A 309 -11.56 -33.76 -22.61
C ARG A 309 -12.01 -34.87 -23.56
N ASP A 310 -13.24 -35.35 -23.41
CA ASP A 310 -13.80 -36.38 -24.28
C ASP A 310 -14.08 -35.76 -25.67
N PRO A 311 -13.34 -36.17 -26.72
CA PRO A 311 -13.54 -35.61 -28.06
C PRO A 311 -14.95 -35.89 -28.60
N ILE A 312 -15.61 -36.96 -28.16
CA ILE A 312 -16.98 -37.29 -28.59
C ILE A 312 -17.94 -36.26 -28.01
N LEU A 313 -17.94 -36.05 -26.69
CA LEU A 313 -18.75 -35.03 -26.03
C LEU A 313 -18.46 -33.62 -26.54
N ILE A 314 -17.18 -33.28 -26.77
CA ILE A 314 -16.78 -31.98 -27.33
C ILE A 314 -17.37 -31.79 -28.74
N SER A 315 -17.34 -32.82 -29.58
CA SER A 315 -17.84 -32.73 -30.96
C SER A 315 -19.36 -32.51 -31.06
N GLN A 316 -20.11 -32.83 -30.01
CA GLN A 316 -21.58 -32.73 -29.95
C GLN A 316 -22.06 -31.84 -28.78
N ILE A 317 -21.21 -30.92 -28.30
CA ILE A 317 -21.48 -30.19 -27.06
C ILE A 317 -22.77 -29.35 -27.13
N ASP A 318 -23.08 -28.77 -28.29
CA ASP A 318 -24.28 -27.95 -28.46
C ASP A 318 -25.56 -28.81 -28.39
N ASP A 319 -25.59 -29.97 -29.03
CA ASP A 319 -26.72 -30.92 -28.97
C ASP A 319 -26.88 -31.51 -27.56
N TYR A 320 -25.77 -31.84 -26.91
CA TYR A 320 -25.76 -32.30 -25.52
C TYR A 320 -26.30 -31.23 -24.56
N LEU A 321 -25.91 -29.97 -24.73
CA LEU A 321 -26.43 -28.88 -23.91
C LEU A 321 -27.90 -28.59 -24.22
N ALA A 322 -28.33 -28.67 -25.49
CA ALA A 322 -29.73 -28.46 -25.86
C ALA A 322 -30.67 -29.48 -25.20
N THR A 323 -30.20 -30.72 -24.99
CA THR A 323 -30.99 -31.78 -24.35
C THR A 323 -31.06 -31.70 -22.81
N HIS A 324 -30.18 -30.92 -22.17
CA HIS A 324 -30.05 -30.88 -20.70
C HIS A 324 -30.18 -29.46 -20.10
N ARG A 325 -30.56 -28.46 -20.90
CA ARG A 325 -30.75 -27.07 -20.45
C ARG A 325 -32.16 -26.77 -19.90
N GLU A 326 -33.11 -27.67 -20.07
CA GLU A 326 -34.45 -27.64 -19.45
C GLU A 326 -34.51 -28.60 -18.25
#